data_AF-A0A1P8WUS6-F1
#
_entry.id   AF-A0A1P8WUS6-F1
#
_cell.length_a   1.000
_cell.length_b   1.000
_cell.length_c   1.000
_cell.angle_alpha   90.00
_cell.angle_beta   90.00
_cell.angle_gamma   90.00
#
_symmetry.space_group_name_H-M   'P 1'
#
loop_
_entity.id
_entity.type
_entity.pdbx_description
1 polymer ?
#
loop_
_entity_poly.entity_id
_entity_poly.type
_entity_poly.pdbx_seq_one_letter_code
_entity_poly.pdbx_strand_id
1 'polypeptide(L)'
;MLPGIIRAIALSTLVALPMTVPPWAAAEEAQHLSEYLVVTGKVETLDNEVIDEWGLNLIFTARMRIARVISGQSPRSATISIRYIGHGPMLQNKRMRLRLRRSEDGIYLVCSRGGSRGYICEDKTR
;
A
#
# COMPACT_ATOMS: atom_id res chain seq x y z
N MET A 1 35.49 65.08 -17.33
CA MET A 1 34.24 65.32 -16.59
C MET A 1 33.47 64.00 -16.52
N LEU A 2 33.50 63.34 -15.35
CA LEU A 2 32.52 62.44 -14.65
C LEU A 2 31.53 61.54 -15.45
N PRO A 3 31.03 60.41 -14.89
CA PRO A 3 31.69 59.14 -14.54
C PRO A 3 30.88 57.91 -15.08
N GLY A 4 31.39 56.69 -15.17
CA GLY A 4 31.41 55.68 -14.09
C GLY A 4 30.06 54.98 -13.86
N ILE A 5 29.91 53.72 -14.28
CA ILE A 5 28.94 52.77 -13.68
C ILE A 5 29.60 51.38 -13.63
N ILE A 6 30.22 51.08 -12.50
CA ILE A 6 30.63 49.72 -12.12
C ILE A 6 29.37 49.03 -11.60
N ARG A 7 28.88 48.01 -12.32
CA ARG A 7 27.79 47.15 -11.84
C ARG A 7 28.32 46.22 -10.75
N ALA A 8 27.97 46.50 -9.49
CA ALA A 8 28.16 45.60 -8.38
C ALA A 8 27.27 44.36 -8.57
N ILE A 9 27.90 43.19 -8.74
CA ILE A 9 27.21 41.89 -8.72
C ILE A 9 27.03 41.53 -7.25
N ALA A 10 25.81 41.71 -6.74
CA ALA A 10 25.44 41.25 -5.42
C ALA A 10 25.42 39.71 -5.41
N LEU A 11 26.40 39.11 -4.75
CA LEU A 11 26.36 37.69 -4.39
C LEU A 11 25.23 37.49 -3.37
N SER A 12 24.10 36.96 -3.83
CA SER A 12 23.06 36.44 -2.94
C SER A 12 23.48 35.06 -2.43
N THR A 13 24.02 35.05 -1.21
CA THR A 13 24.19 33.85 -0.39
C THR A 13 22.81 33.27 -0.06
N LEU A 14 22.41 32.20 -0.75
CA LEU A 14 21.26 31.37 -0.37
C LEU A 14 21.59 30.63 0.93
N VAL A 15 21.07 31.15 2.04
CA VAL A 15 21.04 30.45 3.33
C VAL A 15 20.01 29.31 3.19
N ALA A 16 20.49 28.07 3.12
CA ALA A 16 19.64 26.89 3.19
C ALA A 16 19.08 26.75 4.61
N LEU A 17 17.88 27.26 4.83
CA LEU A 17 17.11 26.98 6.04
C LEU A 17 16.76 25.48 6.07
N PRO A 18 17.00 24.76 7.18
CA PRO A 18 16.56 23.38 7.30
C PRO A 18 15.04 23.37 7.20
N MET A 19 14.49 22.68 6.20
CA MET A 19 13.05 22.46 6.11
C MET A 19 12.64 21.59 7.30
N THR A 20 12.23 22.23 8.39
CA THR A 20 11.57 21.57 9.52
C THR A 20 10.24 21.05 9.01
N VAL A 21 10.21 19.76 8.68
CA VAL A 21 8.96 19.06 8.34
C VAL A 21 8.03 19.21 9.54
N PRO A 22 6.86 19.85 9.39
CA PRO A 22 5.96 20.05 10.51
C PRO A 22 5.49 18.68 11.04
N PRO A 23 5.33 18.51 12.36
CA PRO A 23 5.07 17.21 12.98
C PRO A 23 3.77 16.54 12.48
N TRP A 24 2.83 17.30 11.93
CA TRP A 24 1.59 16.78 11.35
C TRP A 24 1.79 16.04 10.02
N ALA A 25 2.79 16.42 9.21
CA ALA A 25 3.06 15.79 7.91
C ALA A 25 3.66 14.40 8.11
N ALA A 26 4.50 14.23 9.13
CA ALA A 26 4.97 12.93 9.56
C ALA A 26 3.84 12.04 10.13
N ALA A 27 2.85 12.64 10.80
CA ALA A 27 1.69 11.92 11.33
C ALA A 27 0.74 11.44 10.21
N GLU A 28 0.48 12.28 9.21
CA GLU A 28 -0.32 11.90 8.03
C GLU A 28 0.39 10.81 7.21
N GLU A 29 1.71 10.93 7.00
CA GLU A 29 2.49 9.92 6.29
C GLU A 29 2.52 8.58 7.05
N ALA A 30 2.64 8.62 8.39
CA ALA A 30 2.56 7.44 9.24
C ALA A 30 1.16 6.81 9.24
N GLN A 31 0.10 7.62 9.21
CA GLN A 31 -1.28 7.13 9.09
C GLN A 31 -1.54 6.51 7.72
N HIS A 32 -1.00 7.08 6.65
CA HIS A 32 -1.13 6.53 5.31
C HIS A 32 -0.35 5.20 5.15
N LEU A 33 0.80 5.06 5.81
CA LEU A 33 1.51 3.78 5.97
C LEU A 33 0.77 2.79 6.88
N SER A 34 -0.13 3.26 7.75
CA SER A 34 -0.92 2.41 8.66
C SER A 34 -2.12 1.74 7.98
N GLU A 35 -2.63 2.30 6.87
CA GLU A 35 -3.81 1.76 6.17
C GLU A 35 -3.51 0.45 5.43
N TYR A 36 -2.27 0.30 4.95
CA TYR A 36 -1.86 -0.83 4.14
C TYR A 36 -0.85 -1.74 4.83
N LEU A 37 -1.11 -3.04 4.76
CA LEU A 37 -0.21 -4.08 5.23
C LEU A 37 0.44 -4.76 4.02
N VAL A 38 1.77 -4.70 3.90
CA VAL A 38 2.51 -5.44 2.88
C VAL A 38 3.22 -6.60 3.54
N VAL A 39 2.91 -7.82 3.12
CA VAL A 39 3.40 -9.06 3.74
C VAL A 39 3.90 -10.04 2.69
N THR A 40 4.77 -10.95 3.11
CA THR A 40 5.00 -12.21 2.39
C THR A 40 4.42 -13.38 3.16
N GLY A 41 3.90 -14.38 2.48
CA GLY A 41 3.30 -15.54 3.12
C GLY A 41 2.81 -16.59 2.14
N LYS A 42 2.14 -17.63 2.66
CA LYS A 42 1.48 -18.66 1.86
C LYS A 42 -0.03 -18.51 2.01
N VAL A 43 -0.75 -18.73 0.90
CA VAL A 43 -2.21 -18.64 0.85
C VAL A 43 -2.80 -20.04 0.68
N GLU A 44 -3.83 -20.31 1.46
CA GLU A 44 -4.68 -21.49 1.37
C GLU A 44 -6.11 -21.02 1.11
N THR A 45 -6.60 -21.27 -0.10
CA THR A 45 -7.98 -20.92 -0.49
C THR A 45 -8.94 -21.88 0.20
N LEU A 46 -9.96 -21.33 0.84
CA LEU A 46 -10.96 -22.10 1.57
C LEU A 46 -12.26 -22.24 0.78
N ASP A 47 -12.69 -21.13 0.19
CA ASP A 47 -13.99 -21.03 -0.44
C ASP A 47 -13.97 -20.02 -1.58
N ASN A 48 -14.93 -20.14 -2.51
CA ASN A 48 -15.12 -19.24 -3.62
C ASN A 48 -16.60 -19.06 -3.98
N GLU A 49 -16.95 -17.82 -4.31
CA GLU A 49 -18.29 -17.42 -4.73
C GLU A 49 -18.20 -16.78 -6.11
N VAL A 50 -19.09 -17.18 -7.02
CA VAL A 50 -19.22 -16.56 -8.35
C VAL A 50 -19.98 -15.25 -8.20
N ILE A 51 -19.44 -14.16 -8.75
CA ILE A 51 -20.00 -12.81 -8.61
C ILE A 51 -20.45 -12.17 -9.92
N ASP A 52 -20.49 -12.94 -11.00
CA ASP A 52 -21.09 -12.51 -12.27
C ASP A 52 -21.87 -13.65 -12.94
N GLU A 53 -22.71 -13.28 -13.90
CA GLU A 53 -23.60 -14.20 -14.62
C GLU A 53 -22.86 -15.21 -15.51
N TRP A 54 -21.59 -14.96 -15.81
CA TRP A 54 -20.79 -15.77 -16.73
C TRP A 54 -19.83 -16.72 -16.01
N GLY A 55 -19.78 -16.67 -14.68
CA GLY A 55 -18.86 -17.50 -13.88
C GLY A 55 -17.40 -17.10 -14.03
N LEU A 56 -17.09 -15.90 -14.53
CA LEU A 56 -15.71 -15.52 -14.87
C LEU A 56 -14.97 -14.91 -13.68
N ASN A 57 -15.65 -14.18 -12.81
CA ASN A 57 -15.10 -13.52 -11.64
C ASN A 57 -15.60 -14.22 -10.39
N LEU A 58 -14.65 -14.53 -9.51
CA LEU A 58 -14.92 -15.15 -8.24
C LEU A 58 -14.35 -14.29 -7.12
N ILE A 59 -15.11 -14.20 -6.02
CA ILE A 59 -14.58 -13.81 -4.72
C ILE A 59 -14.05 -15.06 -4.05
N PHE A 60 -12.80 -15.01 -3.61
CA PHE A 60 -12.16 -16.07 -2.84
C PHE A 60 -11.99 -15.64 -1.40
N THR A 61 -12.34 -16.52 -0.47
CA THR A 61 -11.97 -16.42 0.95
C THR A 61 -10.83 -17.39 1.22
N ALA A 62 -9.76 -16.91 1.85
CA ALA A 62 -8.56 -17.70 2.08
C ALA A 62 -7.93 -17.39 3.44
N ARG A 63 -7.10 -18.33 3.93
CA ARG A 63 -6.18 -18.08 5.04
C ARG A 63 -4.80 -17.78 4.48
N MET A 64 -4.15 -16.78 5.04
CA MET A 64 -2.76 -16.48 4.76
C MET A 64 -1.92 -16.68 6.01
N ARG A 65 -0.91 -17.54 5.93
CA ARG A 65 0.15 -17.62 6.92
C ARG A 65 1.24 -16.62 6.55
N ILE A 66 1.39 -15.58 7.36
CA ILE A 66 2.41 -14.55 7.22
C ILE A 66 3.77 -15.14 7.58
N ALA A 67 4.72 -14.99 6.65
CA ALA A 67 6.12 -15.32 6.85
C ALA A 67 6.93 -14.08 7.28
N ARG A 68 6.58 -12.90 6.76
CA ARG A 68 7.23 -11.63 7.09
C ARG A 68 6.32 -10.46 6.79
N VAL A 69 6.26 -9.49 7.71
CA VAL A 69 5.70 -8.15 7.47
C VAL A 69 6.79 -7.28 6.86
N ILE A 70 6.49 -6.67 5.71
CA ILE A 70 7.39 -5.75 4.99
C ILE A 70 7.10 -4.30 5.37
N SER A 71 5.81 -3.94 5.49
CA SER A 71 5.35 -2.59 5.81
C SER A 71 3.97 -2.65 6.47
N GLY A 72 3.65 -1.65 7.28
CA GLY A 72 2.38 -1.54 8.01
C GLY A 72 2.42 -2.20 9.40
N GLN A 73 1.32 -2.08 10.13
CA GLN A 73 1.22 -2.64 11.48
C GLN A 73 1.10 -4.17 11.43
N SER A 74 1.96 -4.86 12.19
CA SER A 74 1.91 -6.31 12.31
C SER A 74 0.56 -6.78 12.88
N PRO A 75 -0.14 -7.73 12.23
CA PRO A 75 -1.34 -8.32 12.78
C PRO A 75 -1.06 -9.05 14.10
N ARG A 76 -2.08 -9.14 14.96
CA ARG A 76 -1.98 -9.88 16.23
C ARG A 76 -1.74 -11.39 16.05
N SER A 77 -2.11 -11.94 14.90
CA SER A 77 -1.94 -13.35 14.55
C SER A 77 -1.05 -13.50 13.31
N ALA A 78 -0.17 -14.49 13.32
CA ALA A 78 0.62 -14.86 12.15
C ALA A 78 -0.22 -15.47 11.01
N THR A 79 -1.45 -15.92 11.32
CA THR A 79 -2.42 -16.38 10.32
C THR A 79 -3.59 -15.40 10.28
N ILE A 80 -3.89 -14.89 9.09
CA ILE A 80 -4.99 -13.93 8.86
C ILE A 80 -5.95 -14.45 7.80
N SER A 81 -7.21 -14.02 7.88
CA SER A 81 -8.18 -14.23 6.81
C SER A 81 -8.02 -13.15 5.76
N ILE A 82 -7.95 -13.56 4.49
CA ILE A 82 -7.88 -12.66 3.35
C ILE A 82 -9.05 -12.90 2.41
N ARG A 83 -9.44 -11.86 1.67
CA ARG A 83 -10.41 -11.92 0.59
C ARG A 83 -9.84 -11.29 -0.67
N TYR A 84 -10.09 -11.89 -1.84
CA TYR A 84 -9.62 -11.37 -3.12
C TYR A 84 -10.55 -11.75 -4.27
N ILE A 85 -10.55 -10.93 -5.32
CA ILE A 85 -11.26 -11.22 -6.58
C ILE A 85 -10.28 -11.81 -7.58
N GLY A 86 -10.71 -12.77 -8.40
CA GLY A 86 -9.95 -13.22 -9.56
C GLY A 86 -10.67 -14.29 -10.37
N HIS A 87 -10.03 -14.72 -11.47
CA HIS A 87 -10.53 -15.79 -12.35
C HIS A 87 -10.13 -17.21 -11.89
N GLY A 88 -9.48 -17.32 -10.73
CA GLY A 88 -8.97 -18.59 -10.22
C GLY A 88 -8.17 -18.41 -8.93
N PRO A 89 -7.98 -19.49 -8.16
CA PRO A 89 -7.32 -19.41 -6.88
C PRO A 89 -5.85 -18.99 -7.02
N MET A 90 -5.31 -18.39 -5.95
CA MET A 90 -3.88 -18.14 -5.83
C MET A 90 -3.07 -19.45 -5.82
N LEU A 91 -1.81 -19.37 -6.25
CA LEU A 91 -0.91 -20.52 -6.28
C LEU A 91 -0.70 -21.09 -4.87
N GLN A 92 -1.21 -22.29 -4.65
CA GLN A 92 -1.03 -22.99 -3.38
C GLN A 92 0.45 -23.30 -3.13
N ASN A 93 0.84 -23.31 -1.85
CA ASN A 93 2.20 -23.62 -1.37
C ASN A 93 3.33 -22.69 -1.84
N LYS A 94 3.05 -21.71 -2.69
CA LYS A 94 4.00 -20.67 -3.10
C LYS A 94 4.02 -19.54 -2.08
N ARG A 95 5.21 -18.99 -1.83
CA ARG A 95 5.34 -17.75 -1.07
C ARG A 95 5.00 -16.58 -1.99
N MET A 96 4.05 -15.75 -1.57
CA MET A 96 3.57 -14.59 -2.32
C MET A 96 3.78 -13.32 -1.50
N ARG A 97 4.08 -12.21 -2.19
CA ARG A 97 4.05 -10.87 -1.61
C ARG A 97 2.69 -10.24 -1.91
N LEU A 98 1.94 -9.88 -0.88
CA LEU A 98 0.61 -9.29 -1.00
C LEU A 98 0.57 -7.93 -0.32
N ARG A 99 -0.14 -6.99 -0.94
CA ARG A 99 -0.57 -5.75 -0.32
C ARG A 99 -2.02 -5.94 0.14
N LEU A 100 -2.29 -5.60 1.38
CA LEU A 100 -3.55 -5.85 2.03
C LEU A 100 -4.10 -4.55 2.62
N ARG A 101 -5.42 -4.40 2.63
CA ARG A 101 -6.13 -3.36 3.38
C ARG A 101 -7.12 -4.02 4.32
N ARG A 102 -7.20 -3.56 5.57
CA ARG A 102 -8.13 -4.13 6.54
C ARG A 102 -9.55 -3.60 6.26
N SER A 103 -10.53 -4.48 6.15
CA SER A 103 -11.94 -4.12 6.07
C SER A 103 -12.51 -3.82 7.46
N GLU A 104 -13.71 -3.23 7.50
CA GLU A 104 -14.45 -2.98 8.75
C GLU A 104 -14.73 -4.28 9.51
N ASP A 105 -15.05 -5.36 8.79
CA ASP A 105 -15.26 -6.70 9.37
C ASP A 105 -13.98 -7.40 9.85
N GLY A 106 -12.82 -6.73 9.74
CA GLY A 106 -11.53 -7.24 10.19
C GLY A 106 -10.85 -8.25 9.24
N ILE A 107 -11.44 -8.53 8.07
CA ILE A 107 -10.83 -9.33 7.01
C ILE A 107 -9.85 -8.46 6.21
N TYR A 108 -8.76 -9.07 5.75
CA TYR A 108 -7.79 -8.35 4.91
C TYR A 108 -8.15 -8.50 3.42
N LEU A 109 -8.47 -7.40 2.77
CA LEU A 109 -8.69 -7.35 1.33
C LEU A 109 -7.35 -7.34 0.61
N VAL A 110 -7.13 -8.26 -0.32
CA VAL A 110 -5.95 -8.22 -1.19
C VAL A 110 -6.13 -7.08 -2.18
N CYS A 111 -5.21 -6.13 -2.18
CA CYS A 111 -5.22 -4.98 -3.07
C CYS A 111 -4.41 -5.27 -4.34
N SER A 112 -4.97 -4.90 -5.48
CA SER A 112 -4.28 -4.86 -6.76
C SER A 112 -4.13 -3.42 -7.24
N ARG A 113 -2.99 -3.12 -7.86
CA ARG A 113 -2.78 -1.85 -8.58
C ARG A 113 -3.48 -1.80 -9.93
N GLY A 114 -4.08 -2.90 -10.39
CA GLY A 114 -4.85 -2.95 -11.63
C GLY A 114 -5.24 -4.37 -12.02
N GLY A 115 -6.55 -4.56 -12.28
CA GLY A 115 -7.23 -5.59 -13.10
C GLY A 115 -6.87 -7.07 -12.95
N SER A 116 -5.93 -7.45 -12.09
CA SER A 116 -5.35 -8.79 -12.07
C SER A 116 -6.06 -9.68 -11.05
N ARG A 117 -5.62 -9.63 -9.79
CA ARG A 117 -6.18 -10.41 -8.69
C ARG A 117 -6.21 -9.54 -7.44
N GLY A 118 -7.40 -9.25 -6.94
CA GLY A 118 -7.63 -8.39 -5.77
C GLY A 118 -8.57 -7.23 -6.02
N TYR A 119 -8.91 -6.53 -4.95
CA TYR A 119 -9.69 -5.31 -4.94
C TYR A 119 -8.87 -4.15 -5.48
N ILE A 120 -9.53 -3.23 -6.18
CA ILE A 120 -8.94 -1.94 -6.50
C ILE A 120 -8.88 -1.15 -5.20
N CYS A 121 -7.67 -0.92 -4.71
CA CYS A 121 -7.43 -0.06 -3.56
C CYS A 121 -6.72 1.18 -4.08
N GLU A 122 -7.33 2.36 -3.90
CA GLU A 122 -6.72 3.62 -4.29
C GLU A 122 -5.48 3.88 -3.44
N ASP A 123 -4.37 4.21 -4.08
CA ASP A 123 -3.31 4.95 -3.40
C ASP A 123 -3.91 6.33 -3.10
N LYS A 124 -4.29 6.61 -1.84
CA LYS A 124 -4.73 7.96 -1.45
C LYS A 124 -3.53 8.91 -1.38
N THR A 125 -2.82 9.07 -2.48
CA THR A 125 -1.93 10.21 -2.69
C THR A 125 -2.77 11.35 -3.25
N ARG A 126 -3.30 12.19 -2.36
CA ARG A 126 -3.69 13.55 -2.71
C ARG A 126 -3.29 14.51 -1.61
#